data_AF-H3G576-F1
#
_entry.id   AF-H3G576-F1
#
_cell.length_a   1.000
_cell.length_b   1.000
_cell.length_c   1.000
_cell.angle_alpha   90.00
_cell.angle_beta   90.00
_cell.angle_gamma   90.00
#
_symmetry.space_group_name_H-M   'P 1'
#
loop_
_entity.id
_entity.type
_entity.pdbx_description
1 polymer ?
#
loop_
_entity_poly.entity_id
_entity_poly.type
_entity_poly.pdbx_seq_one_letter_code
_entity_poly.pdbx_strand_id
1 'polypeptide(L)'
;QALGYLHACTPPVIHRDLKSNNVLLTDKLEPKVIDFGVSRGLVDLTMTAGVGTPYWTAPEILEGKRYTEKADIYSFGVVLSELDTGKIPY
;
A
#
# COMPACT_ATOMS: atom_id res chain seq x y z
N GLN A 1 1.02 0.70 -12.49
CA GLN A 1 -0.33 0.86 -13.10
C GLN A 1 -1.43 0.83 -12.05
N ALA A 2 -1.56 -0.22 -11.22
CA ALA A 2 -2.62 -0.32 -10.20
C ALA A 2 -2.66 0.83 -9.19
N LEU A 3 -1.54 1.17 -8.53
CA LEU A 3 -1.50 2.31 -7.60
C LEU A 3 -1.84 3.64 -8.28
N GLY A 4 -1.32 3.86 -9.49
CA GLY A 4 -1.64 5.04 -10.28
C GLY A 4 -3.13 5.17 -10.60
N TYR A 5 -3.83 4.06 -10.80
CA TYR A 5 -5.28 4.06 -10.98
C TYR A 5 -6.02 4.49 -9.70
N LEU A 6 -5.66 3.93 -8.54
CA LEU A 6 -6.26 4.27 -7.25
C LEU A 6 -6.03 5.75 -6.89
N HIS A 7 -4.82 6.23 -7.09
CA HIS A 7 -4.42 7.61 -6.79
C HIS A 7 -5.06 8.62 -7.75
N ALA A 8 -5.47 8.20 -8.95
CA ALA A 8 -6.17 9.04 -9.93
C ALA A 8 -7.70 9.12 -9.69
N CYS A 9 -8.27 8.31 -8.79
CA CYS A 9 -9.69 8.42 -8.43
C CYS A 9 -10.02 9.78 -7.81
N THR A 10 -11.29 10.19 -7.87
CA THR A 10 -11.78 11.41 -7.21
C THR A 10 -12.91 11.05 -6.23
N PRO A 11 -12.66 11.09 -4.91
CA PRO A 11 -11.39 11.43 -4.26
C PRO A 11 -10.31 10.33 -4.42
N PRO A 12 -9.01 10.67 -4.28
CA PRO A 12 -7.93 9.68 -4.35
C PRO A 12 -8.15 8.55 -3.35
N VAL A 13 -7.92 7.31 -3.79
CA VAL A 13 -8.02 6.11 -2.96
C VAL A 13 -6.62 5.67 -2.57
N ILE A 14 -6.38 5.48 -1.27
CA ILE A 14 -5.10 5.02 -0.73
C ILE A 14 -5.25 3.57 -0.30
N HIS A 15 -4.32 2.70 -0.70
CA HIS A 15 -4.39 1.26 -0.44
C HIS A 15 -4.17 0.92 1.04
N ARG A 16 -3.11 1.48 1.66
CA ARG A 16 -2.73 1.38 3.08
C ARG A 16 -2.22 0.04 3.59
N ASP A 17 -2.46 -1.08 2.90
CA ASP A 17 -1.83 -2.37 3.24
C ASP A 17 -1.15 -3.02 2.03
N LEU A 18 -0.35 -2.23 1.30
CA LEU A 18 0.40 -2.78 0.16
C LEU A 18 1.59 -3.60 0.67
N LYS A 19 1.65 -4.87 0.28
CA LYS A 19 2.72 -5.82 0.60
C LYS A 19 2.84 -6.87 -0.50
N SER A 20 3.94 -7.60 -0.54
CA SER A 20 4.17 -8.67 -1.52
C SER A 20 3.05 -9.71 -1.52
N ASN A 21 2.57 -10.10 -0.33
CA ASN A 21 1.43 -11.03 -0.17
C ASN A 21 0.11 -10.52 -0.77
N ASN A 22 -0.03 -9.19 -0.94
CA ASN A 22 -1.21 -8.58 -1.53
C ASN A 22 -1.03 -8.30 -3.05
N VAL A 23 0.02 -8.85 -3.66
CA VAL A 23 0.24 -8.83 -5.11
C VAL A 23 0.20 -10.28 -5.62
N LEU A 24 -0.93 -10.66 -6.21
CA LEU A 24 -1.09 -11.98 -6.82
C LEU A 24 -0.70 -11.96 -8.29
N LEU A 25 -0.22 -13.08 -8.79
CA LEU A 25 0.04 -13.29 -10.22
C LEU A 25 -1.10 -14.09 -10.84
N THR A 26 -1.53 -13.67 -12.03
CA THR A 26 -2.43 -14.49 -12.87
C THR A 26 -1.68 -15.66 -13.50
N ASP A 27 -2.41 -16.55 -14.17
CA ASP A 27 -1.88 -17.61 -15.03
C ASP A 27 -0.93 -17.08 -16.13
N LYS A 28 -1.08 -15.81 -16.51
CA LYS A 28 -0.23 -15.10 -17.47
C LYS A 28 0.91 -14.30 -16.81
N LEU A 29 1.18 -14.51 -15.53
CA LEU A 29 2.18 -13.77 -14.74
C LEU A 29 1.90 -12.25 -14.67
N GLU A 30 0.63 -11.84 -14.75
CA GLU A 30 0.26 -10.43 -14.60
C GLU A 30 0.02 -10.11 -13.12
N PRO A 31 0.68 -9.09 -12.54
CA PRO A 31 0.49 -8.72 -11.15
C PRO A 31 -0.84 -7.99 -10.94
N LYS A 32 -1.61 -8.46 -9.95
CA LYS A 32 -2.87 -7.87 -9.50
C LYS A 32 -2.81 -7.58 -8.01
N VAL A 33 -3.12 -6.33 -7.65
CA VAL A 33 -3.21 -5.90 -6.26
C VAL A 33 -4.55 -6.36 -5.69
N ILE A 34 -4.52 -6.96 -4.51
CA ILE A 34 -5.67 -7.46 -3.76
C ILE A 34 -5.72 -6.83 -2.37
N ASP A 35 -6.80 -7.12 -1.64
CA ASP A 35 -7.02 -6.71 -0.25
C ASP A 35 -7.11 -5.20 -0.01
N PHE A 36 -8.22 -4.65 -0.52
CA PHE A 36 -8.62 -3.26 -0.31
C PHE A 36 -9.39 -3.06 1.01
N GLY A 37 -9.36 -4.02 1.94
CA GLY A 37 -10.18 -4.02 3.16
C GLY A 37 -9.94 -2.82 4.08
N VAL A 38 -8.76 -2.19 3.95
CA VAL A 38 -8.37 -0.99 4.68
C VAL A 38 -8.20 0.25 3.81
N SER A 39 -8.48 0.13 2.50
CA SER A 39 -8.38 1.23 1.56
C SER A 39 -9.42 2.31 1.90
N ARG A 40 -9.00 3.57 1.88
CA ARG A 40 -9.89 4.70 2.16
C ARG A 40 -9.70 5.81 1.14
N GLY A 41 -10.79 6.52 0.85
CA GLY A 41 -10.74 7.78 0.13
C GLY A 41 -10.11 8.86 1.01
N LEU A 42 -9.34 9.77 0.40
CA LEU A 42 -8.66 10.89 1.08
C LEU A 42 -9.60 11.79 1.91
N VAL A 43 -10.91 11.75 1.66
CA VAL A 43 -11.92 12.55 2.38
C VAL A 43 -12.22 11.95 3.77
N ASP A 44 -11.96 10.66 3.96
CA ASP A 44 -12.29 9.92 5.19
C ASP A 44 -11.06 9.62 6.06
N LEU A 45 -10.11 10.57 6.07
CA LEU A 45 -8.90 10.57 6.92
C LEU A 45 -9.24 10.82 8.40
N THR A 46 -10.23 10.09 8.93
CA THR A 46 -10.42 9.95 10.36
C THR A 46 -9.25 9.13 10.92
N MET A 47 -8.68 9.61 12.02
CA MET A 47 -7.41 9.22 12.65
C MET A 47 -7.39 7.78 13.17
N THR A 48 -7.52 6.77 12.30
CA THR A 48 -7.32 5.36 12.68
C THR A 48 -5.83 5.05 12.59
N ALA A 49 -5.10 5.30 13.68
CA ALA A 49 -3.73 4.87 13.86
C ALA A 49 -3.62 3.34 13.84
N GLY A 50 -2.50 2.80 13.34
CA GLY A 50 -2.17 1.37 13.47
C GLY A 50 -2.82 0.44 12.44
N VAL A 51 -3.22 0.94 11.26
CA VAL A 51 -3.74 0.10 10.17
C VAL A 51 -2.65 -0.11 9.12
N GLY A 52 -2.23 -1.36 8.93
CA GLY A 52 -1.20 -1.78 7.98
C GLY A 52 -0.33 -2.90 8.55
N THR A 53 0.30 -3.69 7.68
CA THR A 53 1.25 -4.73 8.10
C THR A 53 2.58 -4.08 8.53
N PRO A 54 3.10 -4.36 9.75
CA PRO A 54 4.40 -3.85 10.19
C PRO A 54 5.48 -4.17 9.15
N TYR A 55 6.46 -3.27 8.97
CA TYR A 55 7.58 -3.35 8.00
C TYR A 55 7.29 -2.88 6.57
N TRP A 56 6.08 -3.06 6.04
CA TRP A 56 5.68 -2.46 4.74
C TRP A 56 4.97 -1.11 4.91
N THR A 57 4.56 -0.79 6.14
CA THR A 57 3.77 0.41 6.44
C THR A 57 4.66 1.65 6.62
N ALA A 58 4.30 2.75 5.97
CA ALA A 58 4.99 4.03 6.08
C ALA A 58 4.92 4.59 7.52
N PRO A 59 5.95 5.29 8.01
CA PRO A 59 6.02 5.76 9.40
C PRO A 59 4.87 6.71 9.75
N GLU A 60 4.43 7.56 8.82
CA GLU A 60 3.31 8.48 9.03
C GLU A 60 1.97 7.76 9.27
N ILE A 61 1.79 6.56 8.71
CA ILE A 61 0.60 5.71 8.94
C ILE A 61 0.67 5.09 10.35
N LEU A 62 1.85 4.64 10.76
CA LEU A 62 2.08 4.08 12.10
C LEU A 62 1.88 5.14 13.20
N GLU A 63 2.33 6.37 12.94
CA GLU A 63 2.19 7.50 13.85
C GLU A 63 0.78 8.11 13.85
N GLY A 64 -0.14 7.60 13.01
CA GLY A 64 -1.49 8.15 12.87
C GLY A 64 -1.53 9.60 12.38
N LYS A 65 -0.44 10.06 11.74
CA LYS A 65 -0.33 11.40 11.16
C LYS A 65 -1.14 11.48 9.87
N ARG A 66 -1.29 12.71 9.35
CA ARG A 66 -1.91 12.92 8.04
C ARG A 66 -1.07 12.23 6.98
N TYR A 67 -1.67 11.27 6.30
CA TYR A 67 -1.05 10.52 5.20
C TYR A 67 -1.64 10.91 3.85
N THR A 68 -0.90 10.61 2.80
CA THR A 68 -1.25 10.86 1.40
C THR A 68 -1.01 9.60 0.59
N GLU A 69 -1.22 9.65 -0.72
CA GLU A 69 -0.86 8.57 -1.65
C GLU A 69 0.62 8.15 -1.57
N LYS A 70 1.49 9.00 -0.99
CA LYS A 70 2.91 8.70 -0.74
C LYS A 70 3.13 7.53 0.21
N ALA A 71 2.17 7.23 1.09
CA ALA A 71 2.25 6.06 1.96
C ALA A 71 2.33 4.75 1.15
N ASP A 72 1.53 4.64 0.07
CA ASP A 72 1.57 3.46 -0.81
C ASP A 72 2.89 3.39 -1.61
N ILE A 73 3.51 4.54 -1.91
CA ILE A 73 4.80 4.60 -2.60
C ILE A 73 5.93 4.08 -1.71
N TYR A 74 5.88 4.38 -0.41
CA TYR A 74 6.81 3.78 0.57
C TYR A 74 6.68 2.26 0.58
N SER A 75 5.46 1.76 0.76
CA SER A 75 5.18 0.32 0.75
C SER A 75 5.61 -0.36 -0.56
N PHE A 76 5.42 0.31 -1.69
CA PHE A 76 5.88 -0.17 -2.99
C PHE A 76 7.41 -0.28 -3.06
N GLY A 77 8.15 0.68 -2.49
CA GLY A 77 9.61 0.62 -2.38
C GLY A 77 10.09 -0.57 -1.54
N VAL A 78 9.38 -0.89 -0.45
CA VAL A 78 9.66 -2.08 0.37
C VAL A 78 9.45 -3.36 -0.45
N VAL A 79 8.34 -3.47 -1.19
CA VAL A 79 8.07 -4.63 -2.07
C VAL A 79 9.14 -4.77 -3.17
N LEU A 80 9.59 -3.67 -3.78
CA LEU A 80 10.68 -3.72 -4.76
C LEU A 80 11.98 -4.22 -4.15
N SER A 81 12.29 -3.81 -2.92
CA SER A 81 13.49 -4.25 -2.20
C SER A 81 13.44 -5.73 -1.86
N GLU A 82 12.26 -6.24 -1.48
CA GLU A 82 12.01 -7.67 -1.25
C GLU A 82 12.20 -8.49 -2.53
N LEU A 83 11.71 -7.99 -3.68
CA LEU A 83 11.89 -8.64 -4.97
C LEU A 83 13.36 -8.67 -5.43
N ASP A 84 14.12 -7.60 -5.19
CA ASP A 84 15.54 -7.51 -5.55
C ASP A 84 16.42 -8.41 -4.66
N THR A 85 16.15 -8.44 -3.35
CA THR A 85 16.96 -9.19 -2.39
C THR A 85 16.51 -10.64 -2.20
N GLY A 86 15.27 -10.98 -2.58
CA GLY A 86 14.63 -12.25 -2.27
C GLY A 86 14.43 -12.49 -0.77
N LYS A 87 14.53 -11.44 0.05
CA LYS A 87 14.43 -11.51 1.51
C LYS A 87 13.19 -10.76 1.98
N ILE A 88 12.53 -11.33 2.99
CA ILE A 88 11.49 -10.62 3.73
C ILE A 88 12.13 -9.31 4.26
N PRO A 89 11.45 -8.16 4.13
CA PRO A 89 11.98 -6.87 4.60
C PRO A 89 12.13 -6.86 6.12
N TYR A 90 13.30 -7.31 6.58
CA TYR A 90 13.89 -7.13 7.91
C TYR A 90 15.38 -7.54 7.92
#